data_AF-I2QSP9-F1
#
_entry.id   AF-I2QSP9-F1
#
_cell.length_a   1.000
_cell.length_b   1.000
_cell.length_c   1.000
_cell.angle_alpha   90.00
_cell.angle_beta   90.00
_cell.angle_gamma   90.00
#
_symmetry.space_group_name_H-M   'P 1'
#
loop_
_entity.id
_entity.type
_entity.pdbx_description
1 polymer ?
#
loop_
_entity_poly.entity_id
_entity_poly.type
_entity_poly.pdbx_seq_one_letter_code
_entity_poly.pdbx_strand_id
1 'polypeptide(L)' 'MTGGERARRFREKRSVVAAPTNAQFDRELRLVVIEHVANESMTPAKALVLVRERLAKRFSVEGINRVIAAYGDRS' A
#
# COMPACT_ATOMS: atom_id res chain seq x y z
N MET A 1 -25.77 19.29 -12.43
CA MET A 1 -24.80 18.64 -11.51
C MET A 1 -24.97 19.27 -10.13
N THR A 2 -25.48 18.51 -9.17
CA THR A 2 -25.83 19.01 -7.83
C THR A 2 -24.63 18.97 -6.88
N GLY A 3 -24.69 19.73 -5.77
CA GLY A 3 -23.65 19.70 -4.74
C GLY A 3 -23.40 18.30 -4.15
N GLY A 4 -24.44 17.47 -4.09
CA GLY A 4 -24.35 16.06 -3.65
C GLY A 4 -23.52 15.18 -4.59
N GLU A 5 -23.64 15.37 -5.91
CA GLU A 5 -22.83 14.64 -6.90
C GLU A 5 -21.35 15.03 -6.84
N ARG A 6 -21.05 16.31 -6.56
CA ARG A 6 -19.66 16.76 -6.31
C ARG A 6 -19.08 16.10 -5.06
N ALA A 7 -19.81 16.05 -3.95
CA ALA A 7 -19.33 15.44 -2.71
C ALA A 7 -19.17 13.91 -2.81
N ARG A 8 -20.02 13.24 -3.59
CA ARG A 8 -19.91 11.81 -3.89
C ARG A 8 -18.68 11.52 -4.74
N ARG A 9 -18.48 12.25 -5.85
CA ARG A 9 -17.27 12.12 -6.69
C ARG A 9 -16.00 12.47 -5.93
N PHE A 10 -16.03 13.43 -5.00
CA PHE A 10 -14.89 13.74 -4.15
C PHE A 10 -14.55 12.60 -3.18
N ARG A 11 -15.57 11.96 -2.60
CA ARG A 11 -15.38 10.78 -1.73
C ARG A 11 -14.90 9.56 -2.51
N GLU A 12 -15.48 9.29 -3.69
CA GLU A 12 -15.05 8.22 -4.59
C GLU A 12 -13.62 8.47 -5.12
N LYS A 13 -13.26 9.72 -5.47
CA LYS A 13 -11.87 10.07 -5.83
C LYS A 13 -10.89 9.92 -4.66
N ARG A 14 -11.29 10.29 -3.44
CA ARG A 14 -10.45 10.12 -2.24
C ARG A 14 -10.14 8.64 -1.95
N SER A 15 -11.09 7.76 -2.23
CA SER A 15 -10.92 6.31 -2.09
C SER A 15 -9.87 5.72 -3.04
N VAL A 16 -9.64 6.34 -4.20
CA VAL A 16 -8.72 5.84 -5.24
C VAL A 16 -7.35 6.55 -5.18
N VAL A 17 -7.21 7.61 -4.39
CA VAL A 17 -5.96 8.40 -4.25
C VAL A 17 -5.31 8.23 -2.86
N ALA A 18 -5.89 7.42 -1.97
CA ALA A 18 -5.31 7.20 -0.64
C ALA A 18 -4.03 6.37 -0.73
N ALA A 19 -2.93 6.91 -0.19
CA ALA A 19 -1.73 6.14 0.13
C ALA A 19 -1.91 5.43 1.47
N PRO A 20 -1.30 4.25 1.68
CA PRO A 20 -1.27 3.65 3.01
C PRO A 20 -0.45 4.52 3.96
N THR A 21 -0.79 4.50 5.25
CA THR A 21 0.10 5.03 6.28
C THR A 21 1.30 4.11 6.47
N ASN A 22 2.41 4.62 7.02
CA ASN A 22 3.59 3.80 7.35
C ASN A 22 3.24 2.61 8.24
N ALA A 23 2.37 2.82 9.25
CA ALA A 23 1.92 1.74 10.13
C ALA A 23 1.12 0.65 9.41
N GLN A 24 0.29 1.03 8.43
CA GLN A 24 -0.45 0.06 7.59
C GLN A 24 0.50 -0.71 6.68
N PHE A 25 1.48 -0.03 6.08
CA PHE A 25 2.49 -0.66 5.27
C PHE A 25 3.35 -1.64 6.07
N ASP A 26 3.87 -1.22 7.24
CA ASP A 26 4.65 -2.07 8.15
C ASP A 26 3.88 -3.30 8.59
N ARG A 27 2.60 -3.13 8.91
CA ARG A 27 1.74 -4.25 9.31
C ARG A 27 1.67 -5.29 8.20
N GLU A 28 1.39 -4.87 6.97
CA GLU A 28 1.32 -5.79 5.83
C GLU A 28 2.69 -6.42 5.51
N LEU A 29 3.78 -5.66 5.63
CA LEU A 29 5.13 -6.18 5.45
C LEU A 29 5.48 -7.27 6.46
N ARG A 30 5.16 -7.05 7.74
CA ARG A 30 5.35 -8.07 8.79
C ARG A 30 4.53 -9.32 8.50
N LEU A 31 3.27 -9.18 8.08
CA LEU A 31 2.43 -10.32 7.72
C LEU A 31 3.03 -11.12 6.56
N VAL A 32 3.45 -10.45 5.48
CA VAL A 32 4.09 -11.11 4.35
C VAL A 32 5.36 -11.87 4.76
N VAL A 33 6.21 -11.25 5.58
CA VAL A 33 7.45 -11.89 6.06
C VAL A 33 7.14 -13.11 6.93
N ILE A 34 6.19 -13.00 7.87
CA ILE A 34 5.80 -14.12 8.75
C ILE A 34 5.21 -15.27 7.94
N GLU A 35 4.29 -14.99 7.01
CA GLU A 35 3.65 -16.01 6.19
C GLU A 35 4.64 -16.77 5.30
N HIS A 36 5.78 -16.14 4.97
CA HIS A 36 6.81 -16.73 4.10
C HIS A 36 8.12 -16.98 4.84
N VAL A 37 8.12 -17.03 6.17
CA VAL A 37 9.34 -17.17 6.97
C VAL A 37 10.08 -18.49 6.69
N ALA A 38 9.35 -19.55 6.35
CA ALA A 38 9.91 -20.85 5.98
C ALA A 38 10.35 -20.93 4.51
N ASN A 39 10.12 -19.88 3.70
CA ASN A 39 10.51 -19.86 2.30
C ASN A 39 11.89 -19.23 2.14
N GLU A 40 12.92 -20.07 2.04
CA GLU A 40 14.32 -19.64 1.86
C GLU A 40 14.56 -18.84 0.57
N SER A 41 13.66 -18.96 -0.42
CA SER A 41 13.73 -18.18 -1.66
C SER A 41 13.11 -16.78 -1.55
N MET A 42 12.57 -16.42 -0.38
CA MET A 42 11.96 -15.13 -0.13
C MET A 42 13.03 -14.04 0.00
N THR A 43 13.04 -13.12 -0.95
CA THR A 43 13.93 -11.95 -0.93
C THR A 43 13.15 -10.71 -0.48
N PRO A 44 13.83 -9.68 0.05
CA PRO A 44 13.18 -8.41 0.39
C PRO A 44 12.39 -7.81 -0.78
N ALA A 45 12.93 -7.89 -2.01
CA ALA A 45 12.25 -7.40 -3.20
C ALA A 45 10.93 -8.15 -3.48
N LYS A 46 10.92 -9.48 -3.35
CA LYS A 46 9.69 -10.28 -3.49
C LYS A 46 8.66 -9.94 -2.40
N ALA A 47 9.11 -9.77 -1.15
CA ALA A 47 8.24 -9.37 -0.06
C ALA A 47 7.57 -8.01 -0.34
N LEU A 48 8.32 -7.02 -0.83
CA LEU A 48 7.77 -5.71 -1.21
C LEU A 48 6.75 -5.80 -2.35
N VAL A 49 6.98 -6.67 -3.34
CA VAL A 49 6.01 -6.91 -4.43
C VAL A 49 4.69 -7.48 -3.87
N LEU A 50 4.77 -8.48 -2.99
CA LEU A 50 3.59 -9.08 -2.36
C LEU A 50 2.81 -8.08 -1.48
N VAL A 51 3.53 -7.26 -0.71
CA VAL A 51 2.91 -6.18 0.07
C VAL A 51 2.18 -5.20 -0.84
N ARG A 52 2.81 -4.80 -1.96
CA ARG A 52 2.20 -3.90 -2.94
C ARG A 52 0.93 -4.51 -3.54
N GLU A 53 0.93 -5.79 -3.90
CA GLU A 53 -0.24 -6.50 -4.42
C GLU A 53 -1.39 -6.56 -3.41
N ARG A 54 -1.11 -6.77 -2.13
CA ARG A 54 -2.12 -6.76 -1.05
C ARG A 54 -2.71 -5.38 -0.83
N LEU A 55 -1.87 -4.36 -0.80
CA LEU A 55 -2.29 -2.98 -0.57
C LEU A 55 -3.02 -2.40 -1.79
N ALA A 56 -2.68 -2.81 -3.01
CA ALA A 56 -3.32 -2.35 -4.24
C ALA A 56 -4.83 -2.62 -4.31
N LYS A 57 -5.34 -3.55 -3.50
CA LYS A 57 -6.80 -3.78 -3.33
C LYS A 57 -7.52 -2.62 -2.65
N ARG A 58 -6.80 -1.75 -1.91
CA ARG A 58 -7.35 -0.71 -1.04
C ARG A 58 -6.75 0.68 -1.27
N PHE A 59 -5.57 0.75 -1.88
CA PHE A 59 -4.77 1.97 -2.04
C PHE A 59 -4.27 2.11 -3.47
N SER A 60 -3.89 3.33 -3.85
CA SER A 60 -3.29 3.57 -5.16
C SER A 60 -1.88 2.98 -5.24
N VAL A 61 -1.53 2.41 -6.40
CA VAL A 61 -0.16 1.91 -6.66
C VAL A 61 0.86 3.03 -6.50
N GLU A 62 0.54 4.24 -6.97
CA GLU A 62 1.40 5.41 -6.80
C GLU A 62 1.60 5.78 -5.33
N GLY A 63 0.53 5.76 -4.52
CA GLY A 63 0.60 6.03 -3.09
C GLY A 63 1.43 4.99 -2.33
N ILE A 64 1.31 3.72 -2.70
CA ILE A 64 2.13 2.63 -2.13
C ILE A 64 3.61 2.83 -2.49
N ASN A 65 3.91 3.13 -3.76
CA ASN A 65 5.29 3.34 -4.22
C ASN A 65 5.95 4.53 -3.52
N ARG A 66 5.19 5.62 -3.24
CA ARG A 66 5.71 6.74 -2.45
C ARG A 66 6.12 6.34 -1.04
N VAL A 67 5.34 5.47 -0.38
CA VAL A 67 5.67 4.96 0.96
C VAL A 67 6.91 4.05 0.92
N ILE A 68 7.00 3.17 -0.08
CA ILE A 68 8.18 2.30 -0.27
C ILE A 68 9.45 3.14 -0.47
N ALA A 69 9.39 4.18 -1.32
CA ALA A 69 10.52 5.08 -1.55
C ALA A 69 10.95 5.81 -0.26
N ALA A 70 9.98 6.34 0.49
CA ALA A 70 10.25 7.01 1.77
C ALA A 70 10.82 6.09 2.86
N TYR A 71 10.61 4.77 2.76
CA TYR A 71 11.25 3.78 3.63
C TYR A 71 12.73 3.59 3.29
N GLY A 72 13.07 3.54 1.99
CA GLY A 72 14.44 3.40 1.53
C GLY A 72 15.32 4.62 1.85
N ASP A 73 14.74 5.82 1.90
CA ASP A 73 15.47 7.06 2.24
C ASP A 73 15.80 7.20 3.74
N ARG A 74 15.19 6.38 4.62
CA ARG A 74 15.36 6.45 6.08
C ARG A 74 16.30 5.40 6.66
N SER A 75 16.74 4.45 5.83
CA SER A 75 17.64 3.33 6.17
C SER A 75 19.05 3.60 5.68
#